data_AF-A0AAE1J858-F1
#
_entry.id   AF-A0AAE1J858-F1
#
_cell.length_a   1.000
_cell.length_b   1.000
_cell.length_c   1.000
_cell.angle_alpha   90.00
_cell.angle_beta   90.00
_cell.angle_gamma   90.00
#
_symmetry.space_group_name_H-M   'P 1'
#
loop_
_entity.id
_entity.type
_entity.pdbx_description
1 polymer ?
#
loop_
_entity_poly.entity_id
_entity_poly.type
_entity_poly.pdbx_seq_one_letter_code
_entity_poly.pdbx_strand_id
1 'polypeptide(L)'
;MSGFGDFTSICEHTPLPLCASVGPVLSSSGRVGIEPSCYARNIEVANTIIFEGAASFAHIGALVMTVIMILHVRSKFTAVGRKEILTFFYLYMLLTFISLVVDAGVVPAGSGPFPYFSSVQNGLTSAVVTCLLVNGFVGFQLYEDGTPLSVWMLWLCSVVAFAVSFLVSLATFKGWAGIGPTNTIGLFVVLYLLNAIELFVYVGMQILLVVRTLQDRWPLGDIAFGIFFFVAGQVILYAFSSKICVAVSHYLDGLFFATICNLLAVMMVYKYWDSITKEDLEFSVGTRMNNWEVKELLGEDERRGTAYAEDPYAQSSGYDMPYSPTNRYSSRH
;
A
#
# COMPACT_ATOMS: atom_id res chain seq x y z
N MET A 1 -34.40 -12.12 -8.89
CA MET A 1 -33.29 -12.76 -9.63
C MET A 1 -32.25 -11.70 -9.82
N SER A 2 -31.10 -11.80 -9.14
CA SER A 2 -29.98 -10.89 -9.29
C SER A 2 -29.38 -11.05 -10.70
N GLY A 3 -29.43 -9.99 -11.50
CA GLY A 3 -28.78 -9.96 -12.82
C GLY A 3 -27.27 -9.77 -12.71
N PHE A 4 -26.54 -10.01 -13.80
CA PHE A 4 -25.12 -9.65 -13.87
C PHE A 4 -24.95 -8.14 -13.63
N GLY A 5 -24.05 -7.76 -12.72
CA GLY A 5 -23.79 -6.37 -12.37
C GLY A 5 -24.80 -5.71 -11.44
N ASP A 6 -25.71 -6.49 -10.85
CA ASP A 6 -26.62 -6.03 -9.80
C ASP A 6 -25.92 -6.04 -8.42
N PHE A 7 -25.95 -4.90 -7.74
CA PHE A 7 -25.36 -4.75 -6.41
C PHE A 7 -26.32 -5.13 -5.26
N THR A 8 -27.57 -5.45 -5.56
CA THR A 8 -28.60 -5.67 -4.53
C THR A 8 -28.19 -6.72 -3.49
N SER A 9 -27.79 -7.92 -3.93
CA SER A 9 -27.37 -8.98 -2.99
C SER A 9 -26.08 -8.65 -2.24
N ILE A 10 -25.14 -7.96 -2.90
CA ILE A 10 -23.87 -7.55 -2.28
C ILE A 10 -24.15 -6.56 -1.15
N CYS A 11 -24.98 -5.56 -1.42
CA CYS A 11 -25.29 -4.48 -0.49
C CYS A 11 -26.22 -4.91 0.64
N GLU A 12 -27.10 -5.90 0.44
CA GLU A 12 -27.90 -6.49 1.52
C GLU A 12 -27.04 -7.26 2.54
N HIS A 13 -25.86 -7.75 2.13
CA HIS A 13 -24.98 -8.54 2.97
C HIS A 13 -23.77 -7.78 3.51
N THR A 14 -23.37 -6.67 2.88
CA THR A 14 -22.15 -5.94 3.20
C THR A 14 -22.39 -4.44 3.39
N PRO A 15 -21.86 -3.82 4.46
CA PRO A 15 -21.99 -2.38 4.69
C PRO A 15 -20.95 -1.59 3.89
N LEU A 16 -20.97 -1.72 2.56
CA LEU A 16 -20.07 -0.96 1.69
C LEU A 16 -20.57 0.47 1.47
N PRO A 17 -19.70 1.50 1.48
CA PRO A 17 -20.13 2.88 1.28
C PRO A 17 -20.87 3.15 -0.03
N LEU A 18 -20.47 2.46 -1.10
CA LEU A 18 -21.14 2.58 -2.41
C LEU A 18 -22.62 2.19 -2.35
N CYS A 19 -22.99 1.29 -1.42
CA CYS A 19 -24.36 0.77 -1.27
C CYS A 19 -25.35 1.85 -0.86
N ALA A 20 -24.90 2.89 -0.17
CA ALA A 20 -25.72 4.05 0.16
C ALA A 20 -25.95 5.00 -1.04
N SER A 21 -25.40 4.70 -2.21
CA SER A 21 -25.56 5.50 -3.44
C SER A 21 -26.06 4.69 -4.66
N VAL A 22 -26.39 3.41 -4.49
CA VAL A 22 -26.95 2.54 -5.53
C VAL A 22 -28.26 1.90 -5.07
N GLY A 23 -29.08 1.43 -6.02
CA GLY A 23 -30.37 0.79 -5.76
C GLY A 23 -31.59 1.70 -5.96
N PRO A 24 -32.79 1.19 -5.61
CA PRO A 24 -34.02 1.95 -5.71
C PRO A 24 -34.08 3.09 -4.69
N VAL A 25 -35.01 4.03 -4.91
CA VAL A 25 -35.32 5.07 -3.92
C VAL A 25 -36.12 4.43 -2.79
N LEU A 26 -35.60 4.53 -1.57
CA LEU A 26 -36.21 3.96 -0.37
C LEU A 26 -37.44 4.78 0.02
N SER A 27 -38.59 4.12 0.14
CA SER A 27 -39.87 4.80 0.42
C SER A 27 -39.93 5.47 1.80
N SER A 28 -39.09 5.04 2.75
CA SER A 28 -39.04 5.57 4.11
C SER A 28 -38.27 6.89 4.24
N SER A 29 -37.25 7.10 3.40
CA SER A 29 -36.34 8.25 3.49
C SER A 29 -36.34 9.13 2.24
N GLY A 30 -36.93 8.67 1.13
CA GLY A 30 -36.91 9.36 -0.16
C GLY A 30 -35.51 9.41 -0.79
N ARG A 31 -34.57 8.59 -0.32
CA ARG A 31 -33.16 8.59 -0.75
C ARG A 31 -32.83 7.29 -1.48
N VAL A 32 -31.88 7.38 -2.40
CA VAL A 32 -31.29 6.21 -3.08
C VAL A 32 -30.39 5.47 -2.09
N GLY A 33 -30.44 4.14 -2.08
CA GLY A 33 -29.54 3.31 -1.28
C GLY A 33 -30.12 1.94 -0.99
N ILE A 34 -29.25 0.98 -0.72
CA ILE A 34 -29.59 -0.36 -0.23
C ILE A 34 -29.00 -0.51 1.17
N GLU A 35 -29.86 -0.78 2.16
CA GLU A 35 -29.46 -0.94 3.55
C GLU A 35 -29.01 -2.38 3.82
N PRO A 36 -27.84 -2.60 4.44
CA PRO A 36 -27.39 -3.94 4.78
C PRO A 36 -28.26 -4.53 5.90
N SER A 37 -28.49 -5.84 5.83
CA SER A 37 -29.24 -6.59 6.85
C SER A 37 -28.63 -6.54 8.26
N CYS A 38 -27.31 -6.34 8.34
CA CYS A 38 -26.57 -6.20 9.58
C CYS A 38 -25.30 -5.39 9.33
N TYR A 39 -25.03 -4.43 10.20
CA TYR A 39 -23.81 -3.60 10.22
C TYR A 39 -23.37 -3.35 11.68
N ALA A 40 -22.14 -2.90 11.88
CA ALA A 40 -21.63 -2.71 13.24
C ALA A 40 -22.28 -1.49 13.90
N ARG A 41 -22.52 -1.57 15.21
CA ARG A 41 -23.10 -0.48 15.99
C ARG A 41 -22.24 0.78 15.90
N ASN A 42 -22.93 1.91 15.78
CA ASN A 42 -22.27 3.20 15.88
C ASN A 42 -21.81 3.46 17.32
N ILE A 43 -20.72 4.22 17.45
CA ILE A 43 -20.17 4.62 18.74
C ILE A 43 -20.39 6.13 18.88
N GLU A 44 -21.02 6.55 19.97
CA GLU A 44 -21.15 7.95 20.32
C GLU A 44 -19.96 8.36 21.20
N VAL A 45 -19.15 9.31 20.71
CA VAL A 45 -18.01 9.85 21.45
C VAL A 45 -18.07 11.36 21.38
N ALA A 46 -18.09 12.05 22.52
CA ALA A 46 -18.01 13.52 22.58
C ALA A 46 -19.02 14.26 21.66
N ASN A 47 -20.29 13.86 21.68
CA ASN A 47 -21.37 14.40 20.83
C ASN A 47 -21.20 14.17 19.31
N THR A 48 -20.30 13.27 18.89
CA THR A 48 -20.21 12.81 17.51
C THR A 48 -20.52 11.32 17.42
N ILE A 49 -21.28 10.94 16.40
CA ILE A 49 -21.60 9.54 16.10
C ILE A 49 -20.57 9.07 15.08
N ILE A 50 -19.76 8.10 15.46
CA ILE A 50 -18.79 7.44 14.59
C ILE A 50 -19.44 6.16 14.08
N PHE A 51 -19.52 6.03 12.77
CA PHE A 51 -19.98 4.83 12.09
C PHE A 51 -18.84 3.81 11.99
N GLU A 52 -19.18 2.52 12.00
CA GLU A 52 -18.21 1.43 11.78
C GLU A 52 -16.89 1.60 12.57
N GLY A 53 -17.01 1.85 13.88
CA GLY A 53 -15.87 2.21 14.73
C GLY A 53 -14.75 1.15 14.73
N ALA A 54 -15.11 -0.14 14.66
CA ALA A 54 -14.13 -1.22 14.58
C ALA A 54 -13.32 -1.17 13.27
N ALA A 55 -13.99 -1.02 12.12
CA ALA A 55 -13.32 -0.88 10.83
C ALA A 55 -12.44 0.39 10.79
N SER A 56 -12.89 1.48 11.42
CA SER A 56 -12.10 2.71 11.58
C SER A 56 -10.78 2.47 12.32
N PHE A 57 -10.78 1.70 13.42
CA PHE A 57 -9.54 1.31 14.10
C PHE A 57 -8.64 0.44 13.21
N ALA A 58 -9.20 -0.47 12.43
CA ALA A 58 -8.43 -1.28 11.47
C ALA A 58 -7.76 -0.41 10.40
N HIS A 59 -8.45 0.59 9.85
CA HIS A 59 -7.87 1.56 8.90
C HIS A 59 -6.74 2.38 9.52
N ILE A 60 -6.88 2.83 10.77
CA ILE A 60 -5.80 3.54 11.49
C ILE A 60 -4.57 2.63 11.64
N GLY A 61 -4.78 1.37 12.04
CA GLY A 61 -3.71 0.37 12.10
C GLY A 61 -3.03 0.16 10.74
N ALA A 62 -3.82 0.06 9.67
CA ALA A 62 -3.32 -0.06 8.31
C ALA A 62 -2.51 1.16 7.86
N LEU A 63 -2.93 2.38 8.21
CA LEU A 63 -2.17 3.61 7.94
C LEU A 63 -0.82 3.61 8.65
N VAL A 64 -0.79 3.28 9.95
CA VAL A 64 0.46 3.20 10.72
C VAL A 64 1.42 2.18 10.12
N MET A 65 0.92 0.98 9.80
CA MET A 65 1.72 -0.07 9.16
C MET A 65 2.21 0.34 7.76
N THR A 66 1.39 1.05 6.99
CA THR A 66 1.78 1.57 5.67
C THR A 66 2.91 2.59 5.78
N VAL A 67 2.86 3.49 6.77
CA VAL A 67 3.94 4.43 7.05
C VAL A 67 5.24 3.69 7.39
N ILE A 68 5.18 2.66 8.24
CA ILE A 68 6.37 1.85 8.58
C ILE A 68 6.95 1.19 7.33
N MET A 69 6.12 0.58 6.47
CA MET A 69 6.58 -0.01 5.21
C MET A 69 7.24 1.03 4.29
N ILE A 70 6.65 2.21 4.14
CA ILE A 70 7.23 3.32 3.34
C ILE A 70 8.62 3.70 3.89
N LEU A 71 8.76 3.82 5.21
CA LEU A 71 10.05 4.14 5.84
C LEU A 71 11.11 3.06 5.55
N HIS A 72 10.74 1.78 5.65
CA HIS A 72 11.65 0.68 5.33
C HIS A 72 12.07 0.68 3.85
N VAL A 73 11.11 0.84 2.92
CA VAL A 73 11.41 0.91 1.48
C VAL A 73 12.36 2.08 1.18
N ARG A 74 12.14 3.24 1.80
CA ARG A 74 13.00 4.43 1.62
C ARG A 74 14.40 4.26 2.21
N SER A 75 14.57 3.38 3.19
CA SER A 75 15.88 3.10 3.80
C SER A 75 16.81 2.31 2.88
N LYS A 76 16.29 1.62 1.86
CA LYS A 76 17.10 0.94 0.83
C LYS A 76 17.57 1.93 -0.24
N PHE A 77 18.87 1.99 -0.53
CA PHE A 77 19.45 2.98 -1.44
C PHE A 77 19.52 2.55 -2.92
N THR A 78 19.68 1.25 -3.20
CA THR A 78 19.95 0.72 -4.54
C THR A 78 18.90 -0.29 -5.05
N ALA A 79 17.77 -0.43 -4.34
CA ALA A 79 16.71 -1.39 -4.69
C ALA A 79 16.00 -1.10 -6.02
N VAL A 80 15.92 -2.15 -6.84
CA VAL A 80 15.22 -2.19 -8.12
C VAL A 80 13.73 -1.90 -7.92
N GLY A 81 13.18 -1.01 -8.76
CA GLY A 81 11.75 -0.65 -8.72
C GLY A 81 11.31 0.08 -7.45
N ARG A 82 12.25 0.65 -6.66
CA ARG A 82 11.95 1.32 -5.39
C ARG A 82 10.98 2.50 -5.55
N LYS A 83 11.10 3.32 -6.60
CA LYS A 83 10.22 4.49 -6.79
C LYS A 83 8.79 4.06 -7.16
N GLU A 84 8.70 3.00 -7.94
CA GLU A 84 7.48 2.41 -8.46
C GLU A 84 6.65 1.79 -7.33
N ILE A 85 7.28 0.97 -6.47
CA ILE A 85 6.58 0.36 -5.33
C ILE A 85 6.22 1.41 -4.26
N LEU A 86 7.03 2.46 -4.08
CA LEU A 86 6.66 3.58 -3.21
C LEU A 86 5.38 4.27 -3.69
N THR A 87 5.21 4.40 -5.02
CA THR A 87 3.98 4.98 -5.58
C THR A 87 2.76 4.13 -5.25
N PHE A 88 2.88 2.79 -5.27
CA PHE A 88 1.85 1.88 -4.80
C PHE A 88 1.49 2.12 -3.32
N PHE A 89 2.49 2.19 -2.42
CA PHE A 89 2.21 2.43 -1.00
C PHE A 89 1.62 3.81 -0.72
N TYR A 90 2.01 4.86 -1.45
CA TYR A 90 1.38 6.18 -1.33
C TYR A 90 -0.07 6.17 -1.78
N LEU A 91 -0.40 5.48 -2.88
CA LEU A 91 -1.78 5.30 -3.32
C LEU A 91 -2.60 4.48 -2.32
N TYR A 92 -2.03 3.40 -1.77
CA TYR A 92 -2.69 2.60 -0.74
C TYR A 92 -2.93 3.41 0.55
N MET A 93 -1.97 4.23 0.96
CA MET A 93 -2.13 5.16 2.09
C MET A 93 -3.27 6.15 1.85
N LEU A 94 -3.35 6.73 0.65
CA LEU A 94 -4.42 7.65 0.27
C LEU A 94 -5.79 6.94 0.23
N LEU A 95 -5.87 5.74 -0.35
CA LEU A 95 -7.08 4.91 -0.36
C LEU A 95 -7.55 4.58 1.06
N THR A 96 -6.65 4.17 1.93
CA THR A 96 -6.96 3.82 3.32
C THR A 96 -7.44 5.03 4.10
N PHE A 97 -6.81 6.20 3.88
CA PHE A 97 -7.25 7.45 4.49
C PHE A 97 -8.65 7.87 4.03
N ILE A 98 -8.94 7.82 2.73
CA ILE A 98 -10.28 8.13 2.22
C ILE A 98 -11.30 7.10 2.70
N SER A 99 -10.95 5.81 2.77
CA SER A 99 -11.83 4.77 3.30
C SER A 99 -12.16 5.02 4.77
N LEU A 100 -11.18 5.41 5.59
CA LEU A 100 -11.42 5.82 6.98
C LEU A 100 -12.40 7.00 7.07
N VAL A 101 -12.24 8.03 6.24
CA VAL A 101 -13.14 9.20 6.24
C VAL A 101 -14.58 8.82 5.88
N VAL A 102 -14.75 7.94 4.90
CA VAL A 102 -16.07 7.51 4.42
C VAL A 102 -16.71 6.53 5.41
N ASP A 103 -15.98 5.51 5.86
CA ASP A 103 -16.48 4.45 6.73
C ASP A 103 -16.77 4.96 8.15
N ALA A 104 -15.96 5.89 8.67
CA ALA A 104 -16.21 6.54 9.97
C ALA A 104 -17.45 7.47 9.95
N GLY A 105 -18.00 7.74 8.76
CA GLY A 105 -19.14 8.63 8.56
C GLY A 105 -18.84 10.11 8.78
N VAL A 106 -17.58 10.53 8.60
CA VAL A 106 -17.19 11.96 8.59
C VAL A 106 -17.98 12.71 7.51
N VAL A 107 -18.25 12.02 6.39
CA VAL A 107 -19.20 12.45 5.37
C VAL A 107 -20.46 11.59 5.53
N PRO A 108 -21.57 12.13 6.05
CA PRO A 108 -22.76 11.33 6.33
C PRO A 108 -23.41 10.76 5.07
N ALA A 109 -23.88 9.53 5.14
CA ALA A 109 -24.58 8.86 4.04
C ALA A 109 -25.78 9.69 3.54
N GLY A 110 -25.86 9.80 2.21
CA GLY A 110 -26.83 10.58 1.46
C GLY A 110 -26.70 12.10 1.56
N SER A 111 -25.69 12.63 2.25
CA SER A 111 -25.36 14.06 2.14
C SER A 111 -24.96 14.39 0.70
N GLY A 112 -25.12 15.66 0.28
CA GLY A 112 -24.73 16.09 -1.07
C GLY A 112 -23.30 15.72 -1.49
N PRO A 113 -22.29 15.83 -0.58
CA PRO A 113 -20.92 15.42 -0.84
C PRO A 113 -20.67 13.91 -0.89
N PHE A 114 -21.51 13.08 -0.25
CA PHE A 114 -21.26 11.64 -0.07
C PHE A 114 -20.96 10.87 -1.38
N PRO A 115 -21.73 11.05 -2.47
CA PRO A 115 -21.44 10.38 -3.74
C PRO A 115 -20.07 10.73 -4.32
N TYR A 116 -19.54 11.93 -4.06
CA TYR A 116 -18.22 12.32 -4.55
C TYR A 116 -17.12 11.58 -3.79
N PHE A 117 -17.20 11.52 -2.46
CA PHE A 117 -16.23 10.80 -1.63
C PHE A 117 -16.25 9.30 -1.88
N SER A 118 -17.43 8.70 -2.01
CA SER A 118 -17.56 7.28 -2.38
C SER A 118 -16.98 7.00 -3.78
N SER A 119 -17.19 7.90 -4.76
CA SER A 119 -16.56 7.77 -6.08
C SER A 119 -15.04 7.92 -6.03
N VAL A 120 -14.49 8.80 -5.16
CA VAL A 120 -13.03 8.91 -4.96
C VAL A 120 -12.48 7.62 -4.38
N GLN A 121 -13.14 7.02 -3.39
CA GLN A 121 -12.75 5.74 -2.81
C GLN A 121 -12.72 4.62 -3.87
N ASN A 122 -13.77 4.52 -4.70
CA ASN A 122 -13.82 3.56 -5.81
C ASN A 122 -12.72 3.82 -6.86
N GLY A 123 -12.49 5.10 -7.19
CA GLY A 123 -11.41 5.52 -8.07
C GLY A 123 -10.04 5.09 -7.58
N LEU A 124 -9.75 5.37 -6.31
CA LEU A 124 -8.48 5.02 -5.67
C LEU A 124 -8.29 3.51 -5.58
N THR A 125 -9.37 2.74 -5.39
CA THR A 125 -9.33 1.27 -5.39
C THR A 125 -8.77 0.75 -6.71
N SER A 126 -9.34 1.18 -7.84
CA SER A 126 -8.84 0.78 -9.16
C SER A 126 -7.43 1.32 -9.42
N ALA A 127 -7.12 2.54 -9.00
CA ALA A 127 -5.79 3.12 -9.15
C ALA A 127 -4.71 2.29 -8.43
N VAL A 128 -5.00 1.81 -7.21
CA VAL A 128 -4.09 0.94 -6.44
C VAL A 128 -3.87 -0.40 -7.15
N VAL A 129 -4.94 -1.00 -7.67
CA VAL A 129 -4.87 -2.28 -8.40
C VAL A 129 -4.08 -2.13 -9.71
N THR A 130 -4.37 -1.11 -10.51
CA THR A 130 -3.63 -0.83 -11.75
C THR A 130 -2.17 -0.49 -11.47
N CYS A 131 -1.90 0.29 -10.42
CA CYS A 131 -0.53 0.56 -9.98
C CYS A 131 0.22 -0.73 -9.63
N LEU A 132 -0.44 -1.67 -8.93
CA LEU A 132 0.12 -2.97 -8.61
C LEU A 132 0.41 -3.81 -9.87
N LEU A 133 -0.52 -3.82 -10.82
CA LEU A 133 -0.34 -4.48 -12.11
C LEU A 133 0.88 -3.94 -12.85
N VAL A 134 0.99 -2.61 -13.00
CA VAL A 134 2.13 -1.97 -13.69
C VAL A 134 3.44 -2.25 -12.96
N ASN A 135 3.46 -2.18 -11.63
CA ASN A 135 4.61 -2.61 -10.83
C ASN A 135 5.02 -4.06 -11.14
N GLY A 136 4.07 -4.94 -11.40
CA GLY A 136 4.34 -6.33 -11.74
C GLY A 136 5.14 -6.52 -13.03
N PHE A 137 5.05 -5.57 -13.97
CA PHE A 137 5.86 -5.59 -15.20
C PHE A 137 7.30 -5.12 -14.99
N VAL A 138 7.56 -4.29 -13.96
CA VAL A 138 8.90 -3.79 -13.64
C VAL A 138 9.87 -4.94 -13.36
N GLY A 139 9.39 -6.01 -12.72
CA GLY A 139 10.22 -7.17 -12.39
C GLY A 139 10.78 -7.93 -13.62
N PHE A 140 10.15 -7.77 -14.79
CA PHE A 140 10.64 -8.35 -16.05
C PHE A 140 11.67 -7.48 -16.76
N GLN A 141 12.00 -6.30 -16.21
CA GLN A 141 12.94 -5.34 -16.80
C GLN A 141 12.59 -4.98 -18.25
N LEU A 142 11.28 -4.95 -18.59
CA LEU A 142 10.80 -4.54 -19.92
C LEU A 142 11.18 -3.09 -20.26
N TYR A 143 11.34 -2.27 -19.23
CA TYR A 143 11.88 -0.92 -19.27
C TYR A 143 12.84 -0.75 -18.08
N GLU A 144 13.84 0.12 -18.25
CA GLU A 144 14.78 0.46 -17.18
C GLU A 144 14.03 1.04 -15.97
N ASP A 145 14.20 0.42 -14.82
CA ASP A 145 13.56 0.81 -13.56
C ASP A 145 14.15 2.11 -13.02
N GLY A 146 13.35 2.88 -12.28
CA GLY A 146 13.75 4.18 -11.72
C GLY A 146 13.93 5.31 -12.75
N THR A 147 13.81 5.02 -14.05
CA THR A 147 13.77 6.02 -15.11
C THR A 147 12.53 6.92 -14.97
N PRO A 148 12.61 8.19 -15.40
CA PRO A 148 11.44 9.06 -15.40
C PRO A 148 10.30 8.49 -16.25
N LEU A 149 10.62 7.76 -17.33
CA LEU A 149 9.63 7.12 -18.19
C LEU A 149 8.83 6.05 -17.43
N SER A 150 9.51 5.14 -16.71
CA SER A 150 8.87 4.10 -15.88
C SER A 150 7.86 4.71 -14.90
N VAL A 151 8.32 5.70 -14.12
CA VAL A 151 7.51 6.33 -13.07
C VAL A 151 6.33 7.10 -13.67
N TRP A 152 6.55 7.82 -14.79
CA TRP A 152 5.47 8.54 -15.48
C TRP A 152 4.43 7.60 -16.08
N MET A 153 4.84 6.48 -16.67
CA MET A 153 3.91 5.47 -17.20
C MET A 153 3.03 4.91 -16.08
N LEU A 154 3.63 4.52 -14.95
CA LEU A 154 2.91 4.02 -13.78
C LEU A 154 1.91 5.07 -13.26
N TRP A 155 2.33 6.32 -13.15
CA TRP A 155 1.46 7.41 -12.68
C TRP A 155 0.30 7.65 -13.65
N LEU A 156 0.57 7.73 -14.96
CA LEU A 156 -0.45 7.94 -15.97
C LEU A 156 -1.47 6.81 -16.00
N CYS A 157 -1.04 5.55 -16.01
CA CYS A 157 -1.93 4.39 -15.96
C CYS A 157 -2.82 4.40 -14.71
N SER A 158 -2.24 4.72 -13.55
CA SER A 158 -2.98 4.79 -12.29
C SER A 158 -4.00 5.93 -12.27
N VAL A 159 -3.64 7.11 -12.81
CA VAL A 159 -4.53 8.26 -12.94
C VAL A 159 -5.66 8.00 -13.94
N VAL A 160 -5.39 7.32 -15.04
CA VAL A 160 -6.42 6.90 -16.00
C VAL A 160 -7.39 5.93 -15.35
N ALA A 161 -6.90 4.90 -14.66
CA ALA A 161 -7.74 3.94 -13.94
C ALA A 161 -8.58 4.61 -12.85
N PHE A 162 -7.98 5.55 -12.10
CA PHE A 162 -8.69 6.41 -11.16
C PHE A 162 -9.82 7.17 -11.84
N ALA A 163 -9.52 7.90 -12.92
CA ALA A 163 -10.48 8.77 -13.60
C ALA A 163 -11.65 7.97 -14.19
N VAL A 164 -11.38 6.83 -14.83
CA VAL A 164 -12.44 5.96 -15.39
C VAL A 164 -13.37 5.48 -14.27
N SER A 165 -12.81 4.93 -13.19
CA SER A 165 -13.60 4.39 -12.08
C SER A 165 -14.35 5.46 -11.28
N PHE A 166 -13.73 6.63 -11.09
CA PHE A 166 -14.33 7.80 -10.46
C PHE A 166 -15.51 8.33 -11.28
N LEU A 167 -15.32 8.55 -12.58
CA LEU A 167 -16.35 9.12 -13.45
C LEU A 167 -17.53 8.14 -13.63
N VAL A 168 -17.27 6.84 -13.78
CA VAL A 168 -18.32 5.82 -13.88
C VAL A 168 -19.10 5.71 -12.58
N SER A 169 -18.42 5.73 -11.42
CA SER A 169 -19.09 5.74 -10.11
C SER A 169 -19.96 6.99 -9.94
N LEU A 170 -19.41 8.16 -10.25
CA LEU A 170 -20.13 9.42 -10.09
C LEU A 170 -21.32 9.53 -11.04
N ALA A 171 -21.16 9.11 -12.29
CA ALA A 171 -22.25 9.07 -13.26
C ALA A 171 -23.37 8.11 -12.81
N THR A 172 -23.00 6.95 -12.26
CA THR A 172 -23.96 5.98 -11.72
C THR A 172 -24.74 6.58 -10.54
N PHE A 173 -24.05 7.20 -9.58
CA PHE A 173 -24.70 7.75 -8.38
C PHE A 173 -25.58 8.97 -8.67
N LYS A 174 -25.20 9.80 -9.65
CA LYS A 174 -25.95 11.03 -10.02
C LYS A 174 -26.98 10.81 -11.13
N GLY A 175 -27.05 9.63 -11.74
CA GLY A 175 -27.97 9.40 -12.85
C GLY A 175 -27.55 10.10 -14.15
N TRP A 176 -26.24 10.28 -14.38
CA TRP A 176 -25.73 10.98 -15.56
C TRP A 176 -25.45 10.03 -16.73
N ALA A 177 -25.48 10.58 -17.95
CA ALA A 177 -25.12 9.85 -19.18
C ALA A 177 -25.92 8.55 -19.43
N GLY A 178 -27.17 8.47 -18.96
CA GLY A 178 -28.04 7.31 -19.16
C GLY A 178 -27.72 6.11 -18.25
N ILE A 179 -26.74 6.25 -17.36
CA ILE A 179 -26.41 5.30 -16.29
C ILE A 179 -27.00 5.88 -15.01
N GLY A 180 -27.61 5.05 -14.17
CA GLY A 180 -28.24 5.52 -12.95
C GLY A 180 -28.13 4.53 -11.81
N PRO A 181 -28.59 4.91 -10.61
CA PRO A 181 -28.37 4.11 -9.41
C PRO A 181 -29.00 2.71 -9.48
N THR A 182 -29.98 2.50 -10.36
CA THR A 182 -30.63 1.21 -10.62
C THR A 182 -29.99 0.40 -11.75
N ASN A 183 -29.11 1.00 -12.56
CA ASN A 183 -28.37 0.33 -13.62
C ASN A 183 -26.87 0.40 -13.33
N THR A 184 -26.40 -0.56 -12.55
CA THR A 184 -25.05 -0.59 -11.97
C THR A 184 -24.05 -1.44 -12.76
N ILE A 185 -24.40 -1.88 -13.96
CA ILE A 185 -23.55 -2.79 -14.76
C ILE A 185 -22.18 -2.17 -15.03
N GLY A 186 -22.14 -0.90 -15.44
CA GLY A 186 -20.89 -0.19 -15.71
C GLY A 186 -20.00 -0.08 -14.47
N LEU A 187 -20.60 0.22 -13.31
CA LEU A 187 -19.90 0.28 -12.03
C LEU A 187 -19.32 -1.09 -11.65
N PHE A 188 -20.09 -2.16 -11.81
CA PHE A 188 -19.63 -3.52 -11.52
C PHE A 188 -18.45 -3.94 -12.40
N VAL A 189 -18.53 -3.67 -13.71
CA VAL A 189 -17.47 -4.02 -14.66
C VAL A 189 -16.16 -3.32 -14.31
N VAL A 190 -16.22 -2.01 -14.05
CA VAL A 190 -15.00 -1.23 -13.79
C VAL A 190 -14.42 -1.52 -12.40
N LEU A 191 -15.25 -1.65 -11.37
CA LEU A 191 -14.78 -1.78 -9.99
C LEU A 191 -14.45 -3.23 -9.60
N TYR A 192 -15.18 -4.22 -10.11
CA TYR A 192 -15.00 -5.63 -9.72
C TYR A 192 -14.31 -6.42 -10.83
N LEU A 193 -14.87 -6.44 -12.04
CA LEU A 193 -14.38 -7.33 -13.10
C LEU A 193 -12.99 -6.92 -13.61
N LEU A 194 -12.80 -5.64 -13.94
CA LEU A 194 -11.51 -5.12 -14.41
C LEU A 194 -10.43 -5.33 -13.35
N ASN A 195 -10.67 -4.86 -12.12
CA ASN A 195 -9.72 -5.01 -11.01
C ASN A 195 -9.38 -6.49 -10.72
N ALA A 196 -10.36 -7.40 -10.79
CA ALA A 196 -10.11 -8.83 -10.62
C ALA A 196 -9.20 -9.41 -11.72
N ILE A 197 -9.40 -8.99 -12.98
CA ILE A 197 -8.54 -9.40 -14.10
C ILE A 197 -7.12 -8.86 -13.90
N GLU A 198 -6.97 -7.58 -13.53
CA GLU A 198 -5.67 -6.96 -13.28
C GLU A 198 -4.90 -7.67 -12.16
N LEU A 199 -5.56 -7.99 -11.04
CA LEU A 199 -4.97 -8.77 -9.96
C LEU A 199 -4.58 -10.17 -10.39
N PHE A 200 -5.43 -10.85 -11.17
CA PHE A 200 -5.13 -12.18 -11.69
C PHE A 200 -3.88 -12.18 -12.59
N VAL A 201 -3.79 -11.20 -13.50
CA VAL A 201 -2.63 -11.02 -14.37
C VAL A 201 -1.38 -10.69 -13.54
N TYR A 202 -1.48 -9.78 -12.56
CA TYR A 202 -0.38 -9.47 -11.64
C TYR A 202 0.17 -10.72 -10.95
N VAL A 203 -0.70 -11.52 -10.34
CA VAL A 203 -0.33 -12.75 -9.65
C VAL A 203 0.33 -13.75 -10.61
N GLY A 204 -0.28 -13.99 -11.77
CA GLY A 204 0.27 -14.90 -12.78
C GLY A 204 1.67 -14.48 -13.24
N MET A 205 1.86 -13.18 -13.44
CA MET A 205 3.16 -12.58 -13.77
C MET A 205 4.20 -12.77 -12.66
N GLN A 206 3.85 -12.52 -11.39
CA GLN A 206 4.79 -12.70 -10.28
C GLN A 206 5.21 -14.17 -10.13
N ILE A 207 4.26 -15.11 -10.27
CA ILE A 207 4.58 -16.55 -10.24
C ILE A 207 5.52 -16.91 -11.38
N LEU A 208 5.26 -16.42 -12.60
CA LEU A 208 6.11 -16.68 -13.77
C LEU A 208 7.53 -16.18 -13.52
N LEU A 209 7.67 -14.94 -13.04
CA LEU A 209 8.96 -14.32 -12.73
C LEU A 209 9.76 -15.17 -11.73
N VAL A 210 9.14 -15.55 -10.61
CA VAL A 210 9.85 -16.34 -9.58
C VAL A 210 10.19 -17.74 -10.09
N VAL A 211 9.29 -18.39 -10.83
CA VAL A 211 9.50 -19.78 -11.28
C VAL A 211 10.51 -19.89 -12.42
N ARG A 212 10.57 -18.88 -13.30
CA ARG A 212 11.42 -18.92 -14.51
C ARG A 212 12.75 -18.20 -14.33
N THR A 213 12.79 -17.15 -13.53
CA THR A 213 13.95 -16.26 -13.45
C THR A 213 14.74 -16.45 -12.15
N LEU A 214 14.07 -16.66 -11.01
CA LEU A 214 14.75 -16.72 -9.71
C LEU A 214 15.15 -18.15 -9.31
N GLN A 215 16.31 -18.26 -8.66
CA GLN A 215 16.78 -19.49 -8.02
C GLN A 215 16.13 -19.70 -6.66
N ASP A 216 16.00 -18.64 -5.84
CA ASP A 216 15.30 -18.68 -4.56
C ASP A 216 13.78 -18.73 -4.77
N ARG A 217 13.14 -19.74 -4.18
CA ARG A 217 11.68 -19.96 -4.27
C ARG A 217 10.92 -19.49 -3.05
N TRP A 218 11.61 -18.96 -2.03
CA TRP A 218 10.98 -18.33 -0.87
C TRP A 218 9.91 -17.29 -1.22
N PRO A 219 10.08 -16.42 -2.25
CA PRO A 219 9.06 -15.44 -2.62
C PRO A 219 7.72 -16.05 -3.07
N LEU A 220 7.67 -17.33 -3.47
CA LEU A 220 6.41 -18.02 -3.77
C LEU A 220 5.53 -18.14 -2.53
N GLY A 221 6.13 -18.30 -1.35
CA GLY A 221 5.40 -18.31 -0.09
C GLY A 221 4.74 -16.95 0.16
N ASP A 222 5.45 -15.85 -0.12
CA ASP A 222 4.90 -14.51 0.05
C ASP A 222 3.69 -14.27 -0.86
N ILE A 223 3.79 -14.67 -2.13
CA ILE A 223 2.67 -14.63 -3.09
C ILE A 223 1.49 -15.47 -2.60
N ALA A 224 1.74 -16.71 -2.16
CA ALA A 224 0.69 -17.62 -1.71
C ALA A 224 -0.07 -17.07 -0.49
N PHE A 225 0.64 -16.56 0.52
CA PHE A 225 0.02 -15.93 1.68
C PHE A 225 -0.72 -14.63 1.30
N GLY A 226 -0.18 -13.84 0.37
CA GLY A 226 -0.87 -12.65 -0.15
C GLY A 226 -2.22 -12.98 -0.78
N ILE A 227 -2.27 -13.99 -1.66
CA ILE A 227 -3.51 -14.48 -2.27
C ILE A 227 -4.46 -15.01 -1.19
N PHE A 228 -3.95 -15.82 -0.25
CA PHE A 228 -4.75 -16.38 0.83
C PHE A 228 -5.45 -15.28 1.64
N PHE A 229 -4.70 -14.28 2.12
CA PHE A 229 -5.28 -13.19 2.91
C PHE A 229 -6.27 -12.36 2.10
N PHE A 230 -5.95 -12.04 0.84
CA PHE A 230 -6.87 -11.28 -0.01
C PHE A 230 -8.18 -12.04 -0.25
N VAL A 231 -8.10 -13.30 -0.69
CA VAL A 231 -9.29 -14.14 -0.98
C VAL A 231 -10.09 -14.40 0.29
N ALA A 232 -9.44 -14.71 1.41
CA ALA A 232 -10.12 -14.86 2.70
C ALA A 232 -10.87 -13.58 3.08
N GLY A 233 -10.25 -12.41 2.90
CA GLY A 233 -10.89 -11.11 3.13
C GLY A 233 -12.13 -10.90 2.27
N GLN A 234 -12.05 -11.18 0.96
CA GLN A 234 -13.21 -11.05 0.05
C GLN A 234 -14.34 -12.01 0.43
N VAL A 235 -14.01 -13.25 0.79
CA VAL A 235 -15.00 -14.26 1.20
C VAL A 235 -15.67 -13.85 2.52
N ILE A 236 -14.90 -13.38 3.50
CA ILE A 236 -15.44 -12.89 4.77
C ILE A 236 -16.39 -11.72 4.54
N LEU A 237 -15.98 -10.75 3.70
CA LEU A 237 -16.79 -9.59 3.36
C LEU A 237 -18.09 -10.01 2.66
N TYR A 238 -18.01 -10.62 1.48
CA TYR A 238 -19.19 -10.81 0.64
C TYR A 238 -20.09 -11.98 1.06
N ALA A 239 -19.55 -13.04 1.66
CA ALA A 239 -20.33 -14.22 2.01
C ALA A 239 -20.71 -14.29 3.49
N PHE A 240 -19.83 -13.84 4.39
CA PHE A 240 -19.99 -14.06 5.83
C PHE A 240 -20.28 -12.79 6.66
N SER A 241 -20.20 -11.59 6.09
CA SER A 241 -20.34 -10.33 6.84
C SER A 241 -21.61 -10.28 7.71
N SER A 242 -22.78 -10.51 7.11
CA SER A 242 -24.06 -10.52 7.85
C SER A 242 -24.12 -11.59 8.95
N LYS A 243 -23.54 -12.77 8.71
CA LYS A 243 -23.50 -13.88 9.69
C LYS A 243 -22.59 -13.55 10.87
N ILE A 244 -21.42 -12.99 10.59
CA ILE A 244 -20.46 -12.55 11.60
C ILE A 244 -21.09 -11.44 12.45
N CYS A 245 -21.68 -10.43 11.80
CA CYS A 245 -22.32 -9.31 12.46
C CYS A 245 -23.39 -9.75 13.47
N VAL A 246 -24.28 -10.68 13.09
CA VAL A 246 -25.29 -11.23 14.01
C VAL A 246 -24.64 -12.07 15.12
N ALA A 247 -23.66 -12.91 14.79
CA ALA A 247 -23.00 -13.79 15.75
C ALA A 247 -22.24 -13.03 16.84
N VAL A 248 -21.67 -11.87 16.51
CA VAL A 248 -20.92 -11.01 17.45
C VAL A 248 -21.76 -9.84 17.94
N SER A 249 -23.09 -9.94 17.94
CA SER A 249 -24.01 -8.94 18.50
C SER A 249 -23.77 -7.51 17.99
N HIS A 250 -23.55 -7.35 16.68
CA HIS A 250 -23.30 -6.06 16.01
C HIS A 250 -22.03 -5.32 16.49
N TYR A 251 -21.07 -5.99 17.14
CA TYR A 251 -19.80 -5.34 17.53
C TYR A 251 -18.78 -5.25 16.39
N LEU A 252 -18.75 -6.25 15.52
CA LEU A 252 -17.85 -6.39 14.38
C LEU A 252 -18.65 -6.85 13.17
N ASP A 253 -18.18 -6.52 11.99
CA ASP A 253 -18.79 -6.86 10.72
C ASP A 253 -17.74 -7.40 9.73
N GLY A 254 -18.14 -7.68 8.49
CA GLY A 254 -17.20 -8.13 7.46
C GLY A 254 -16.20 -7.07 7.05
N LEU A 255 -16.54 -5.77 7.13
CA LEU A 255 -15.64 -4.67 6.73
C LEU A 255 -14.40 -4.62 7.62
N PHE A 256 -14.55 -4.81 8.94
CA PHE A 256 -13.42 -4.89 9.86
C PHE A 256 -12.40 -5.98 9.47
N PHE A 257 -12.87 -7.21 9.27
CA PHE A 257 -12.00 -8.34 8.92
C PHE A 257 -11.42 -8.18 7.52
N ALA A 258 -12.19 -7.67 6.56
CA ALA A 258 -11.72 -7.41 5.21
C ALA A 258 -10.59 -6.38 5.19
N THR A 259 -10.69 -5.31 5.98
CA THR A 259 -9.64 -4.29 6.10
C THR A 259 -8.35 -4.88 6.67
N ILE A 260 -8.43 -5.73 7.70
CA ILE A 260 -7.25 -6.43 8.24
C ILE A 260 -6.66 -7.39 7.21
N CYS A 261 -7.48 -8.20 6.56
CA CYS A 261 -7.03 -9.14 5.52
C CYS A 261 -6.38 -8.43 4.33
N ASN A 262 -6.93 -7.29 3.90
CA ASN A 262 -6.33 -6.45 2.85
C ASN A 262 -4.99 -5.87 3.30
N LEU A 263 -4.87 -5.39 4.54
CA LEU A 263 -3.58 -4.95 5.09
C LEU A 263 -2.56 -6.09 5.07
N LEU A 264 -2.93 -7.28 5.54
CA LEU A 264 -2.04 -8.45 5.51
C LEU A 264 -1.63 -8.82 4.09
N ALA A 265 -2.54 -8.77 3.11
CA ALA A 265 -2.20 -8.98 1.71
C ALA A 265 -1.18 -7.95 1.19
N VAL A 266 -1.37 -6.66 1.51
CA VAL A 266 -0.42 -5.60 1.14
C VAL A 266 0.94 -5.78 1.85
N MET A 267 0.95 -6.26 3.09
CA MET A 267 2.19 -6.62 3.78
C MET A 267 2.92 -7.77 3.10
N MET A 268 2.20 -8.73 2.53
CA MET A 268 2.81 -9.80 1.74
C MET A 268 3.36 -9.29 0.40
N VAL A 269 2.72 -8.30 -0.24
CA VAL A 269 3.28 -7.59 -1.41
C VAL A 269 4.58 -6.88 -1.04
N TYR A 270 4.63 -6.21 0.11
CA TYR A 270 5.86 -5.62 0.64
C TYR A 270 6.95 -6.67 0.85
N LYS A 271 6.64 -7.77 1.55
CA LYS A 271 7.60 -8.86 1.80
C LYS A 271 8.11 -9.50 0.52
N TYR A 272 7.23 -9.70 -0.45
CA TYR A 272 7.60 -10.19 -1.77
C TYR A 272 8.63 -9.26 -2.44
N TRP A 273 8.34 -7.96 -2.49
CA TRP A 273 9.26 -6.96 -3.06
C TRP A 273 10.59 -6.91 -2.29
N ASP A 274 10.54 -6.95 -0.96
CA ASP A 274 11.73 -6.97 -0.11
C ASP A 274 12.58 -8.22 -0.37
N SER A 275 11.94 -9.37 -0.58
CA SER A 275 12.62 -10.65 -0.77
C SER A 275 13.33 -10.78 -2.12
N ILE A 276 12.85 -10.09 -3.15
CA ILE A 276 13.50 -10.07 -4.48
C ILE A 276 14.56 -8.95 -4.61
N THR A 277 14.70 -8.08 -3.60
CA THR A 277 15.65 -6.94 -3.56
C THR A 277 16.64 -7.06 -2.39
N LYS A 278 17.06 -8.28 -2.04
CA LYS A 278 17.94 -8.56 -0.90
C LYS A 278 19.39 -8.09 -1.09
N GLU A 279 19.90 -8.09 -2.33
CA GLU A 279 21.33 -7.98 -2.65
C GLU A 279 21.95 -6.59 -2.34
N ASP A 280 21.13 -5.56 -2.15
CA ASP A 280 21.60 -4.18 -1.90
C ASP A 280 22.21 -3.95 -0.52
N LEU A 281 21.85 -4.77 0.47
CA LEU A 281 22.34 -4.58 1.85
C LEU A 281 23.78 -5.09 2.02
N GLU A 282 24.22 -6.06 1.21
CA GLU A 282 25.55 -6.66 1.31
C GLU A 282 26.66 -5.70 0.86
N PHE A 283 26.36 -4.75 -0.03
CA PHE A 283 27.31 -3.74 -0.50
C PHE A 283 27.44 -2.54 0.45
N SER A 284 26.56 -2.41 1.45
CA SER A 284 26.59 -1.30 2.42
C SER A 284 27.41 -1.57 3.70
N VAL A 285 27.92 -2.80 3.87
CA VAL A 285 28.76 -3.19 5.02
C VAL A 285 30.28 -3.19 4.65
N GLY A 286 30.66 -2.50 3.56
CA GLY A 286 32.03 -2.49 3.04
C GLY A 286 32.92 -1.29 3.41
N THR A 287 32.43 -0.24 4.08
CA THR A 287 33.29 0.94 4.39
C THR A 287 33.91 0.91 5.79
N ARG A 288 33.50 -0.03 6.64
CA ARG A 288 34.33 -0.49 7.75
C ARG A 288 34.86 -1.86 7.40
N MET A 289 35.84 -1.90 6.49
CA MET A 289 36.85 -2.95 6.60
C MET A 289 37.31 -2.91 8.05
N ASN A 290 36.94 -3.93 8.82
CA ASN A 290 37.67 -4.24 10.03
C ASN A 290 39.12 -4.38 9.57
N ASN A 291 39.92 -3.34 9.85
CA ASN A 291 41.37 -3.40 9.86
C ASN A 291 41.70 -4.42 10.95
N TRP A 292 41.58 -5.70 10.63
CA TRP A 292 42.12 -6.76 11.44
C TRP A 292 43.60 -6.47 11.52
N GLU A 293 43.99 -6.03 12.71
CA GLU A 293 45.34 -5.69 13.10
C GLU A 293 46.27 -6.84 12.74
N VAL A 294 46.93 -6.76 11.58
CA VAL A 294 48.21 -7.43 11.38
C VAL A 294 49.28 -6.52 11.96
N LYS A 295 49.24 -6.34 13.29
CA LYS A 295 50.24 -5.54 14.02
C LYS A 295 51.27 -6.40 14.77
N GLU A 296 51.17 -7.72 14.68
CA GLU A 296 52.01 -8.65 15.45
C GLU A 296 53.14 -9.34 14.68
N LEU A 297 53.42 -8.95 13.42
CA LEU A 297 54.51 -9.56 12.63
C LEU A 297 55.62 -8.60 12.18
N LEU A 298 55.62 -7.34 12.61
CA LEU A 298 56.74 -6.43 12.33
C LEU A 298 57.64 -6.34 13.55
N GLY A 299 58.88 -6.79 13.39
CA GLY A 299 59.94 -6.66 14.39
C GLY A 299 60.15 -5.20 14.78
N GLU A 300 60.55 -4.95 16.03
CA GLU A 300 60.62 -3.63 16.66
C GLU A 300 61.45 -2.57 15.89
N ASP A 301 62.28 -2.99 14.93
CA ASP A 301 63.15 -2.11 14.15
C ASP A 301 62.44 -1.30 13.04
N GLU A 302 61.28 -1.73 12.52
CA GLU A 302 60.54 -0.96 11.50
C GLU A 302 59.56 0.08 12.08
N ARG A 303 59.41 0.12 13.41
CA ARG A 303 58.50 1.05 14.10
C ARG A 303 58.91 2.53 13.98
N ARG A 304 60.13 2.81 13.50
CA ARG A 304 60.66 4.16 13.29
C ARG A 304 60.39 4.73 11.89
N GLY A 305 59.87 3.93 10.95
CA GLY A 305 59.66 4.35 9.56
C GLY A 305 58.27 4.88 9.23
N THR A 306 57.26 4.72 10.09
CA THR A 306 55.89 5.15 9.79
C THR A 306 55.67 6.62 10.16
N ALA A 307 56.48 7.50 9.58
CA ALA A 307 56.14 8.91 9.48
C ALA A 307 55.21 9.07 8.26
N TYR A 308 53.93 9.28 8.54
CA TYR A 308 52.92 9.89 7.68
C TYR A 308 53.12 9.74 6.17
N ALA A 309 52.54 8.69 5.58
CA ALA A 309 52.13 8.76 4.18
C ALA A 309 50.85 9.61 4.15
N GLU A 310 50.99 10.89 3.81
CA GLU A 310 49.85 11.73 3.44
C GLU A 310 49.19 11.16 2.18
N ASP A 311 47.89 10.90 2.27
CA ASP A 311 47.07 10.39 1.18
C ASP A 311 46.74 11.58 0.23
N PRO A 312 47.17 11.58 -1.05
CA PRO A 312 47.01 12.73 -1.95
C PRO A 312 45.56 13.09 -2.30
N TYR A 313 44.59 12.27 -1.87
CA TYR A 313 43.17 12.43 -2.17
C TYR A 313 42.28 12.62 -0.93
N ALA A 314 42.85 12.76 0.27
CA ALA A 314 42.07 13.05 1.47
C ALA A 314 41.55 14.50 1.44
N GLN A 315 40.26 14.67 1.17
CA GLN A 315 39.57 15.95 1.38
C GLN A 315 39.53 16.26 2.88
N SER A 316 40.19 17.36 3.28
CA SER A 316 40.15 17.87 4.63
C SER A 316 38.74 18.31 5.00
N SER A 317 38.12 17.58 5.93
CA SER A 317 36.88 18.06 6.57
C SER A 317 37.25 19.15 7.58
N GLY A 318 36.50 20.26 7.58
CA GLY A 318 36.81 21.49 8.34
C GLY A 318 36.74 21.40 9.87
N TYR A 319 36.97 20.22 10.46
CA TYR A 319 37.00 19.99 11.90
C TYR A 319 38.40 19.62 12.45
N ASP A 320 39.43 19.52 11.62
CA ASP A 320 40.79 19.29 12.09
C ASP A 320 41.44 20.61 12.55
N MET A 321 41.33 20.89 13.84
CA MET A 321 42.12 21.93 14.52
C MET A 321 43.58 21.45 14.64
N PRO A 322 44.58 22.22 14.15
CA PRO A 322 45.97 21.82 14.24
C PRO A 322 46.47 21.91 15.70
N TYR A 323 46.83 20.76 16.25
CA TYR A 323 47.59 20.65 17.49
C TYR A 323 48.98 21.26 17.31
N SER A 324 49.29 22.34 18.04
CA SER A 324 50.60 23.00 18.01
C SER A 324 51.45 22.52 19.20
N PRO A 325 52.57 21.79 19.01
CA PRO A 325 53.49 21.48 20.08
C PRO A 325 54.47 22.64 20.26
N THR A 326 54.38 23.30 21.41
CA THR A 326 55.33 24.32 21.83
C THR A 326 56.66 23.67 22.25
N ASN A 327 57.68 23.78 21.41
CA ASN A 327 59.05 23.41 21.74
C ASN A 327 59.66 24.44 22.72
N ARG A 328 59.90 24.04 23.98
CA ARG A 328 60.85 24.74 24.88
C ARG A 328 62.12 23.91 25.01
N TYR A 329 63.15 24.28 24.26
CA TYR A 329 64.54 23.97 24.58
C TYR A 329 65.04 24.97 25.63
N SER A 330 65.57 24.48 26.75
CA SER A 330 66.47 25.25 27.60
C SER A 330 67.81 24.53 27.67
N SER A 331 68.84 25.25 27.26
CA SER A 331 70.24 24.84 27.17
C SER A 331 70.91 24.76 28.54
N ARG A 332 71.83 23.81 28.67
CA ARG A 332 72.80 23.60 29.76
C ARG A 332 73.44 24.89 30.31
N HIS A 333 73.58 24.96 31.64
CA HIS A 333 74.88 24.96 32.31
C HIS A 333 74.77 24.38 33.72
#